data_AF-A0AAU3SP66-F1
#
_entry.id   AF-A0AAU3SP66-F1
#
_cell.length_a   1.000
_cell.length_b   1.000
_cell.length_c   1.000
_cell.angle_alpha   90.00
_cell.angle_beta   90.00
_cell.angle_gamma   90.00
#
_symmetry.space_group_name_H-M   'P 1'
#
loop_
_entity.id
_entity.type
_entity.pdbx_description
1 polymer ?
#
loop_
_entity_poly.entity_id
_entity_poly.type
_entity_poly.pdbx_seq_one_letter_code
_entity_poly.pdbx_strand_id
1 'polypeptide(L)'
;MTETGFEKAPARDRRRFPGISSRAYEHPADRSALVALRKLTGFDTVFKALSGLLPERSLRLLFLSDSVRVGETQFPHLYAMLRDACYILDLEKVPQMYVQQDPRPNAMCIGLDEPIIVVTTSLVELLDEEEMRAVVGHEVGHALSGHSVYRTILLFLTNLALKVAWIPLGNVAITALVTALREWFRKSELSADRAGLLVGQDVTASMRGLMKLAGGNHLHEMNVDAFLEQADEYEKGGDLRDSVLKILNMLPRTHPFTTVRAAELKKWSESRDYQRIMDGHYPRREEDKDASVTDSFRESAAHYADSVRTSKDPLFKLVGDIAGGAADMGGKLRDKFTGAGGGSGAGTGPAGKGGATEQG
;
A
#
# COMPACT_ATOMS: atom_id res chain seq x y z
N MET A 1 0.37 17.68 40.11
CA MET A 1 0.89 18.39 38.94
C MET A 1 1.92 17.48 38.30
N THR A 2 1.49 16.67 37.33
CA THR A 2 2.36 15.77 36.57
C THR A 2 2.69 16.47 35.27
N GLU A 3 3.93 16.91 35.12
CA GLU A 3 4.47 17.42 33.85
C GLU A 3 4.41 16.29 32.80
N THR A 4 3.48 16.40 31.86
CA THR A 4 3.50 15.59 30.65
C THR A 4 4.59 16.15 29.74
N GLY A 5 5.73 15.45 29.69
CA GLY A 5 6.83 15.75 28.79
C GLY A 5 6.44 15.50 27.34
N PHE A 6 5.87 16.51 26.69
CA PHE A 6 6.07 16.68 25.26
C PHE A 6 7.42 17.39 25.11
N GLU A 7 8.50 16.62 24.98
CA GLU A 7 9.78 17.15 24.54
C GLU A 7 9.54 17.92 23.24
N LYS A 8 9.68 19.25 23.29
CA LYS A 8 9.73 20.08 22.09
C LYS A 8 11.00 19.70 21.34
N ALA A 9 10.88 18.75 20.42
CA ALA A 9 11.93 18.51 19.45
C ALA A 9 12.24 19.85 18.75
N PRO A 10 13.52 20.20 18.53
CA PRO A 10 13.85 21.44 17.85
C PRO A 10 13.14 21.44 16.49
N ALA A 11 12.47 22.54 16.16
CA ALA A 11 11.83 22.72 14.86
C ALA A 11 12.91 22.56 13.78
N ARG A 12 12.98 21.38 13.16
CA ARG A 12 13.85 21.15 12.01
C ARG A 12 13.38 22.09 10.90
N ASP A 13 14.31 22.82 10.31
CA ASP A 13 14.06 23.57 9.09
C ASP A 13 13.80 22.56 7.97
N ARG A 14 12.53 22.26 7.74
CA ARG A 14 12.09 21.25 6.78
C ARG A 14 12.04 21.87 5.40
N ARG A 15 12.59 21.16 4.41
CA ARG A 15 12.55 21.60 3.02
C ARG A 15 11.10 21.65 2.53
N ARG A 16 10.72 22.77 1.93
CA ARG A 16 9.45 22.91 1.22
C ARG A 16 9.60 22.44 -0.24
N PHE A 17 8.51 21.96 -0.83
CA PHE A 17 8.41 21.58 -2.24
C PHE A 17 7.35 22.41 -2.98
N PRO A 18 7.61 23.71 -3.26
CA PRO A 18 6.64 24.55 -3.97
C PRO A 18 6.29 23.95 -5.33
N GLY A 19 4.99 23.92 -5.64
CA GLY A 19 4.45 23.43 -6.90
C GLY A 19 4.57 21.93 -7.13
N ILE A 20 4.96 21.12 -6.13
CA ILE A 20 5.18 19.68 -6.32
C ILE A 20 3.93 18.97 -6.85
N SER A 21 4.11 18.20 -7.93
CA SER A 21 3.06 17.30 -8.44
C SER A 21 3.06 15.99 -7.65
N SER A 22 1.89 15.35 -7.51
CA SER A 22 1.79 14.00 -6.91
C SER A 22 2.69 12.99 -7.64
N ARG A 23 2.90 13.20 -8.93
CA ARG A 23 3.79 12.40 -9.80
C ARG A 23 5.23 12.34 -9.29
N ALA A 24 5.67 13.31 -8.49
CA ALA A 24 7.01 13.34 -7.92
C ALA A 24 7.25 12.17 -6.95
N TYR A 25 6.25 11.81 -6.14
CA TYR A 25 6.36 10.77 -5.11
C TYR A 25 5.47 9.55 -5.39
N GLU A 26 4.59 9.59 -6.39
CA GLU A 26 3.77 8.46 -6.80
C GLU A 26 4.59 7.18 -7.00
N HIS A 27 4.15 6.11 -6.37
CA HIS A 27 4.69 4.78 -6.60
C HIS A 27 4.32 4.31 -8.01
N PRO A 28 5.24 3.75 -8.81
CA PRO A 28 4.91 3.31 -10.17
C PRO A 28 3.76 2.30 -10.24
N ALA A 29 3.63 1.43 -9.22
CA ALA A 29 2.50 0.50 -9.10
C ALA A 29 1.15 1.20 -8.89
N ASP A 30 1.11 2.32 -8.16
CA ASP A 30 -0.11 3.12 -7.97
C ASP A 30 -0.55 3.73 -9.29
N ARG A 31 0.36 4.45 -9.95
CA ARG A 31 0.13 5.07 -11.26
C ARG A 31 -0.39 4.05 -12.29
N SER A 32 0.24 2.87 -12.34
CA SER A 32 -0.15 1.78 -13.25
C SER A 32 -1.56 1.26 -12.95
N ALA A 33 -1.83 0.99 -11.68
CA ALA A 33 -3.11 0.42 -11.25
C ALA A 33 -4.26 1.40 -11.50
N LEU A 34 -4.04 2.70 -11.28
CA LEU A 34 -5.07 3.71 -11.55
C LEU A 34 -5.38 3.82 -13.04
N VAL A 35 -4.35 3.81 -13.90
CA VAL A 35 -4.55 3.87 -15.35
C VAL A 35 -5.23 2.60 -15.86
N ALA A 36 -4.86 1.42 -15.36
CA ALA A 36 -5.53 0.17 -15.69
C ALA A 36 -7.01 0.18 -15.29
N LEU A 37 -7.32 0.68 -14.09
CA LEU A 37 -8.67 0.83 -13.58
C LEU A 37 -9.52 1.75 -14.48
N ARG A 38 -8.97 2.89 -14.92
CA ARG A 38 -9.65 3.85 -15.81
C ARG A 38 -9.89 3.32 -17.22
N LYS A 39 -9.12 2.32 -17.68
CA LYS A 39 -9.30 1.68 -18.99
C LYS A 39 -10.45 0.66 -19.02
N LEU A 40 -11.04 0.32 -17.87
CA LEU A 40 -12.17 -0.60 -17.83
C LEU A 40 -13.38 0.03 -18.54
N THR A 41 -13.96 -0.71 -19.49
CA THR A 41 -15.12 -0.24 -20.25
C THR A 41 -16.27 0.15 -19.31
N GLY A 42 -16.76 1.38 -19.44
CA GLY A 42 -17.86 1.90 -18.62
C GLY A 42 -17.44 2.42 -17.24
N PHE A 43 -16.14 2.46 -16.92
CA PHE A 43 -15.62 2.99 -15.66
C PHE A 43 -16.13 4.41 -15.37
N ASP A 44 -16.01 5.34 -16.32
CA ASP A 44 -16.40 6.73 -16.12
C ASP A 44 -17.91 6.89 -15.86
N THR A 45 -18.74 6.07 -16.52
CA THR A 45 -20.20 6.09 -16.32
C THR A 45 -20.55 5.60 -14.91
N VAL A 46 -19.97 4.48 -14.49
CA VAL A 46 -20.18 3.92 -13.15
C VAL A 46 -19.63 4.88 -12.08
N PHE A 47 -18.44 5.44 -12.31
CA PHE A 47 -17.80 6.39 -11.40
C PHE A 47 -18.63 7.65 -11.21
N LYS A 48 -19.15 8.26 -12.30
CA LYS A 48 -20.04 9.43 -12.23
C LYS A 48 -21.33 9.10 -11.48
N ALA A 49 -21.95 7.96 -11.78
CA ALA A 49 -23.16 7.52 -11.07
C ALA A 49 -22.91 7.33 -9.57
N LEU A 50 -21.81 6.64 -9.20
CA LEU A 50 -21.44 6.45 -7.80
C LEU A 50 -21.14 7.78 -7.11
N SER A 51 -20.38 8.66 -7.75
CA SER A 51 -20.01 9.96 -7.18
C SER A 51 -21.24 10.83 -6.91
N GLY A 52 -22.25 10.81 -7.79
CA GLY A 52 -23.51 11.52 -7.56
C GLY A 52 -24.39 10.91 -6.46
N LEU A 53 -24.23 9.62 -6.16
CA LEU A 53 -24.97 8.92 -5.10
C LEU A 53 -24.28 9.01 -3.73
N LEU A 54 -23.02 9.42 -3.69
CA LEU A 54 -22.27 9.55 -2.45
C LEU A 54 -22.77 10.76 -1.65
N PRO A 55 -23.24 10.58 -0.42
CA PRO A 55 -23.77 11.67 0.38
C PRO A 55 -22.62 12.40 1.07
N GLU A 56 -21.80 13.14 0.32
CA GLU A 56 -20.62 13.85 0.83
C GLU A 56 -20.98 14.81 1.98
N ARG A 57 -22.14 15.46 1.88
CA ARG A 57 -22.71 16.28 2.97
C ARG A 57 -23.01 15.44 4.22
N SER A 58 -23.51 14.23 4.07
CA SER A 58 -23.77 13.32 5.20
C SER A 58 -22.46 12.91 5.88
N LEU A 59 -21.43 12.59 5.10
CA LEU A 59 -20.10 12.26 5.63
C LEU A 59 -19.53 13.42 6.47
N ARG A 60 -19.61 14.64 5.96
CA ARG A 60 -19.22 15.86 6.69
C ARG A 60 -20.01 16.03 7.98
N LEU A 61 -21.33 15.88 7.92
CA LEU A 61 -22.20 16.01 9.09
C LEU A 61 -21.89 14.94 10.15
N LEU A 62 -21.58 13.71 9.74
CA LEU A 62 -21.24 12.62 10.65
C LEU A 62 -20.01 12.98 11.49
N PHE A 63 -18.89 13.37 10.86
CA PHE A 63 -17.68 13.75 11.60
C PHE A 63 -17.84 15.05 12.37
N LEU A 64 -18.65 16.00 11.87
CA LEU A 64 -18.96 17.20 12.64
C LEU A 64 -19.77 16.88 13.90
N SER A 65 -20.62 15.85 13.86
CA SER A 65 -21.48 15.47 15.00
C SER A 65 -20.82 14.52 16.01
N ASP A 66 -19.92 13.65 15.57
CA ASP A 66 -19.43 12.51 16.35
C ASP A 66 -17.90 12.40 16.31
N SER A 67 -17.20 13.54 16.28
CA SER A 67 -15.75 13.63 16.39
C SER A 67 -15.34 15.02 16.88
N VAL A 68 -14.10 15.17 17.34
CA VAL A 68 -13.57 16.47 17.75
C VAL A 68 -12.82 17.11 16.59
N ARG A 69 -13.27 18.29 16.15
CA ARG A 69 -12.60 19.02 15.07
C ARG A 69 -11.25 19.55 15.53
N VAL A 70 -10.22 19.33 14.71
CA VAL A 70 -8.88 19.87 14.91
C VAL A 70 -8.84 21.33 14.41
N GLY A 71 -8.24 22.22 15.19
CA GLY A 71 -8.13 23.65 14.94
C GLY A 71 -7.26 24.36 15.97
N GLU A 72 -7.22 25.70 15.92
CA GLU A 72 -6.36 26.51 16.79
C GLU A 72 -6.67 26.35 18.29
N THR A 73 -7.93 26.03 18.63
CA THR A 73 -8.39 25.88 20.01
C THR A 73 -8.62 24.43 20.43
N GLN A 74 -8.54 23.48 19.49
CA GLN A 74 -8.80 22.05 19.72
C GLN A 74 -7.74 21.22 19.01
N PHE A 75 -6.92 20.47 19.74
CA PHE A 75 -5.73 19.80 19.19
C PHE A 75 -4.80 20.74 18.40
N PRO A 76 -4.33 21.86 18.98
CA PRO A 76 -3.51 22.85 18.28
C PRO A 76 -2.21 22.28 17.71
N HIS A 77 -1.63 21.27 18.36
CA HIS A 77 -0.42 20.59 17.88
C HIS A 77 -0.68 19.81 16.57
N LEU A 78 -1.77 19.04 16.50
CA LEU A 78 -2.16 18.36 15.26
C LEU A 78 -2.51 19.36 14.16
N TYR A 79 -3.15 20.48 14.53
CA TYR A 79 -3.46 21.53 13.57
C TYR A 79 -2.20 22.17 12.99
N ALA A 80 -1.18 22.43 13.81
CA ALA A 80 0.12 22.91 13.36
C ALA A 80 0.79 21.90 12.41
N MET A 81 0.85 20.61 12.78
CA MET A 81 1.40 19.56 11.91
C MET A 81 0.68 19.48 10.56
N LEU A 82 -0.64 19.60 10.55
CA LEU A 82 -1.44 19.60 9.33
C LEU A 82 -1.11 20.80 8.44
N ARG A 83 -1.04 22.01 9.03
CA ARG A 83 -0.67 23.22 8.29
C ARG A 83 0.75 23.14 7.74
N ASP A 84 1.69 22.62 8.52
CA ASP A 84 3.07 22.40 8.09
C ASP A 84 3.13 21.41 6.93
N ALA A 85 2.40 20.29 7.01
CA ALA A 85 2.35 19.29 5.94
C ALA A 85 1.78 19.88 4.64
N CYS A 86 0.69 20.65 4.73
CA CYS A 86 0.13 21.35 3.58
C CYS A 86 1.09 22.40 3.02
N TYR A 87 1.80 23.13 3.89
CA TYR A 87 2.79 24.11 3.46
C TYR A 87 3.99 23.47 2.75
N ILE A 88 4.51 22.35 3.27
CA ILE A 88 5.63 21.59 2.71
C ILE A 88 5.29 21.03 1.32
N LEU A 89 4.12 20.39 1.17
CA LEU A 89 3.65 19.83 -0.11
C LEU A 89 2.93 20.83 -1.00
N ASP A 90 2.88 22.09 -0.57
CA ASP A 90 2.23 23.19 -1.28
C ASP A 90 0.77 22.89 -1.65
N LEU A 91 0.01 22.32 -0.72
CA LEU A 91 -1.42 22.08 -0.84
C LEU A 91 -2.19 23.36 -0.50
N GLU A 92 -2.84 23.97 -1.50
CA GLU A 92 -3.48 25.29 -1.38
C GLU A 92 -4.56 25.35 -0.30
N LYS A 93 -5.39 24.31 -0.22
CA LYS A 93 -6.50 24.23 0.73
C LYS A 93 -6.20 23.20 1.80
N VAL A 94 -6.02 23.69 3.03
CA VAL A 94 -5.87 22.82 4.20
C VAL A 94 -7.17 22.04 4.43
N PRO A 95 -7.15 20.69 4.37
CA PRO A 95 -8.35 19.89 4.58
C PRO A 95 -8.81 19.99 6.04
N GLN A 96 -10.09 19.70 6.30
CA GLN A 96 -10.54 19.57 7.68
C GLN A 96 -9.95 18.32 8.31
N MET A 97 -9.59 18.37 9.58
CA MET A 97 -9.14 17.22 10.34
C MET A 97 -10.00 17.01 11.58
N TYR A 98 -10.27 15.75 11.91
CA TYR A 98 -11.05 15.34 13.08
C TYR A 98 -10.32 14.25 13.85
N VAL A 99 -10.45 14.29 15.19
CA VAL A 99 -10.06 13.20 16.08
C VAL A 99 -11.32 12.41 16.45
N GLN A 100 -11.36 11.13 16.09
CA GLN A 100 -12.44 10.22 16.42
C GLN A 100 -12.02 9.25 17.53
N GLN A 101 -12.92 8.99 18.48
CA GLN A 101 -12.66 7.98 19.50
C GLN A 101 -12.72 6.59 18.87
N ASP A 102 -11.56 5.90 18.80
CA ASP A 102 -11.46 4.49 18.41
C ASP A 102 -10.21 3.92 19.09
N PRO A 103 -10.31 2.77 19.77
CA PRO A 103 -9.17 2.11 20.40
C PRO A 103 -8.16 1.51 19.40
N ARG A 104 -8.48 1.46 18.09
CA ARG A 104 -7.58 0.95 17.05
C ARG A 104 -6.84 2.11 16.36
N PRO A 105 -5.49 2.12 16.37
CA PRO A 105 -4.71 3.16 15.72
C PRO A 105 -5.01 3.20 14.23
N ASN A 106 -5.49 4.35 13.74
CA ASN A 106 -5.85 4.53 12.35
C ASN A 106 -5.88 6.01 11.96
N ALA A 107 -5.62 6.27 10.68
CA ALA A 107 -5.86 7.54 10.02
C ALA A 107 -6.48 7.27 8.64
N MET A 108 -7.23 8.24 8.11
CA MET A 108 -7.74 8.16 6.75
C MET A 108 -8.04 9.52 6.15
N CYS A 109 -7.79 9.64 4.85
CA CYS A 109 -8.21 10.74 4.01
C CYS A 109 -9.37 10.30 3.10
N ILE A 110 -10.51 10.99 3.23
CA ILE A 110 -11.77 10.71 2.53
C ILE A 110 -12.42 12.01 2.10
N GLY A 111 -13.47 11.96 1.27
CA GLY A 111 -14.10 13.13 0.68
C GLY A 111 -13.92 13.17 -0.84
N LEU A 112 -14.81 13.93 -1.50
CA LEU A 112 -14.82 14.10 -2.95
C LEU A 112 -14.18 15.45 -3.30
N ASP A 113 -14.96 16.52 -3.18
CA ASP A 113 -14.54 17.88 -3.53
C ASP A 113 -13.74 18.52 -2.39
N GLU A 114 -14.07 18.17 -1.15
CA GLU A 114 -13.37 18.64 0.05
C GLU A 114 -12.87 17.45 0.87
N PRO A 115 -11.57 17.10 0.75
CA PRO A 115 -10.98 16.07 1.56
C PRO A 115 -11.07 16.39 3.07
N ILE A 116 -11.27 15.34 3.85
CA ILE A 116 -11.31 15.33 5.30
C ILE A 116 -10.33 14.27 5.76
N ILE A 117 -9.51 14.63 6.75
CA ILE A 117 -8.60 13.71 7.42
C ILE A 117 -9.23 13.34 8.76
N VAL A 118 -9.23 12.06 9.08
CA VAL A 118 -9.72 11.55 10.36
C VAL A 118 -8.61 10.75 11.00
N VAL A 119 -8.28 11.06 12.24
CA VAL A 119 -7.29 10.33 13.05
C VAL A 119 -7.97 9.76 14.29
N THR A 120 -7.57 8.58 14.73
CA THR A 120 -8.15 7.96 15.93
C THR A 120 -7.42 8.40 17.20
N THR A 121 -8.12 8.43 18.34
CA THR A 121 -7.51 8.75 19.64
C THR A 121 -6.33 7.84 19.97
N SER A 122 -6.46 6.53 19.69
CA SER A 122 -5.38 5.56 19.90
C SER A 122 -4.14 5.82 19.03
N LEU A 123 -4.29 6.37 17.82
CA LEU A 123 -3.15 6.78 17.00
C LEU A 123 -2.43 7.99 17.60
N VAL A 124 -3.21 8.97 18.08
CA VAL A 124 -2.69 10.18 18.76
C VAL A 124 -1.92 9.83 20.02
N GLU A 125 -2.34 8.80 20.75
CA GLU A 125 -1.67 8.33 21.96
C GLU A 125 -0.45 7.43 21.66
N LEU A 126 -0.43 6.76 20.51
CA LEU A 126 0.61 5.79 20.13
C LEU A 126 1.89 6.47 19.61
N LEU A 127 1.74 7.51 18.81
CA LEU A 127 2.83 8.09 18.03
C LEU A 127 3.43 9.34 18.70
N ASP A 128 4.75 9.48 18.58
CA ASP A 128 5.46 10.71 18.92
C ASP A 128 5.24 11.79 17.84
N GLU A 129 5.81 12.99 18.06
CA GLU A 129 5.62 14.13 17.15
C GLU A 129 6.13 13.86 15.72
N GLU A 130 7.29 13.22 15.56
CA GLU A 130 7.88 13.01 14.24
C GLU A 130 7.20 11.85 13.50
N GLU A 131 6.81 10.80 14.22
CA GLU A 131 6.00 9.70 13.71
C GLU A 131 4.60 10.19 13.28
N MET A 132 3.94 11.00 14.11
CA MET A 132 2.63 11.58 13.79
C MET A 132 2.73 12.52 12.60
N ARG A 133 3.82 13.30 12.48
CA ARG A 133 4.05 14.17 11.31
C ARG A 133 4.20 13.37 10.02
N ALA A 134 4.85 12.21 10.06
CA ALA A 134 4.90 11.30 8.92
C ALA A 134 3.49 10.80 8.53
N VAL A 135 2.65 10.46 9.51
CA VAL A 135 1.26 10.04 9.24
C VAL A 135 0.39 11.19 8.71
N VAL A 136 0.48 12.39 9.29
CA VAL A 136 -0.24 13.56 8.78
C VAL A 136 0.21 13.90 7.36
N GLY A 137 1.52 13.83 7.08
CA GLY A 137 2.06 13.99 5.73
C GLY A 137 1.57 12.93 4.75
N HIS A 138 1.42 11.68 5.21
CA HIS A 138 0.84 10.59 4.42
C HIS A 138 -0.62 10.89 4.03
N GLU A 139 -1.45 11.34 4.97
CA GLU A 139 -2.85 11.69 4.68
C GLU A 139 -2.98 12.94 3.80
N VAL A 140 -2.11 13.94 3.97
CA VAL A 140 -2.04 15.10 3.06
C VAL A 140 -1.58 14.65 1.66
N GLY A 141 -0.69 13.67 1.57
CA GLY A 141 -0.29 13.02 0.33
C GLY A 141 -1.48 12.37 -0.39
N HIS A 142 -2.37 11.68 0.32
CA HIS A 142 -3.62 11.18 -0.25
C HIS A 142 -4.54 12.30 -0.76
N ALA A 143 -4.66 13.40 -0.01
CA ALA A 143 -5.44 14.56 -0.45
C ALA A 143 -4.87 15.19 -1.73
N LEU A 144 -3.55 15.43 -1.77
CA LEU A 144 -2.87 16.03 -2.92
C LEU A 144 -2.94 15.14 -4.17
N SER A 145 -2.89 13.83 -4.00
CA SER A 145 -2.92 12.86 -5.11
C SER A 145 -4.35 12.52 -5.58
N GLY A 146 -5.39 13.12 -4.98
CA GLY A 146 -6.79 12.81 -5.28
C GLY A 146 -7.23 11.39 -4.88
N HIS A 147 -6.47 10.73 -3.99
CA HIS A 147 -6.77 9.38 -3.54
C HIS A 147 -8.03 9.30 -2.68
N SER A 148 -8.39 10.39 -1.99
CA SER A 148 -9.57 10.50 -1.13
C SER A 148 -10.86 10.14 -1.85
N VAL A 149 -10.97 10.49 -3.13
CA VAL A 149 -12.15 10.25 -3.98
C VAL A 149 -12.40 8.75 -4.14
N TYR A 150 -11.38 8.05 -4.65
CA TYR A 150 -11.44 6.60 -4.86
C TYR A 150 -11.54 5.82 -3.54
N ARG A 151 -10.91 6.32 -2.47
CA ARG A 151 -11.04 5.76 -1.13
C ARG A 151 -12.48 5.86 -0.61
N THR A 152 -13.14 7.01 -0.82
CA THR A 152 -14.54 7.22 -0.44
C THR A 152 -15.47 6.27 -1.18
N ILE A 153 -15.26 6.13 -2.50
CA ILE A 153 -16.01 5.18 -3.33
C ILE A 153 -15.78 3.74 -2.85
N LEU A 154 -14.54 3.36 -2.55
CA LEU A 154 -14.21 2.03 -2.04
C LEU A 154 -14.92 1.72 -0.71
N LEU A 155 -14.97 2.67 0.22
CA LEU A 155 -15.69 2.50 1.49
C LEU A 155 -17.19 2.33 1.28
N PHE A 156 -17.79 3.14 0.41
CA PHE A 156 -19.20 3.02 0.07
C PHE A 156 -19.52 1.68 -0.60
N LEU A 157 -18.75 1.29 -1.63
CA LEU A 157 -18.92 0.03 -2.34
C LEU A 157 -18.70 -1.19 -1.45
N THR A 158 -17.74 -1.13 -0.52
CA THR A 158 -17.54 -2.21 0.45
C THR A 158 -18.75 -2.38 1.35
N ASN A 159 -19.30 -1.28 1.88
CA ASN A 159 -20.51 -1.32 2.69
C ASN A 159 -21.74 -1.78 1.88
N LEU A 160 -21.85 -1.34 0.62
CA LEU A 160 -22.92 -1.77 -0.27
C LEU A 160 -22.82 -3.27 -0.57
N ALA A 161 -21.63 -3.78 -0.88
CA ALA A 161 -21.36 -5.20 -1.14
C ALA A 161 -21.83 -6.08 0.02
N LEU A 162 -21.56 -5.66 1.26
CA LEU A 162 -22.04 -6.36 2.46
C LEU A 162 -23.57 -6.36 2.56
N LYS A 163 -24.22 -5.23 2.27
CA LYS A 163 -25.69 -5.10 2.33
C LYS A 163 -26.42 -5.88 1.25
N VAL A 164 -25.81 -6.09 0.09
CA VAL A 164 -26.40 -6.83 -1.05
C VAL A 164 -25.84 -8.24 -1.19
N ALA A 165 -25.01 -8.71 -0.25
CA ALA A 165 -24.37 -10.02 -0.30
C ALA A 165 -25.37 -11.19 -0.42
N TRP A 166 -26.61 -10.99 0.04
CA TRP A 166 -27.69 -11.98 -0.04
C TRP A 166 -28.31 -12.10 -1.44
N ILE A 167 -28.07 -11.16 -2.36
CA ILE A 167 -28.60 -11.18 -3.72
C ILE A 167 -27.70 -12.06 -4.61
N PRO A 168 -28.21 -13.17 -5.18
CA PRO A 168 -27.43 -14.03 -6.07
C PRO A 168 -26.94 -13.24 -7.31
N LEU A 169 -25.68 -13.47 -7.72
CA LEU A 169 -25.01 -12.90 -8.90
C LEU A 169 -24.78 -11.38 -8.92
N GLY A 170 -25.61 -10.56 -8.27
CA GLY A 170 -25.42 -9.10 -8.18
C GLY A 170 -24.15 -8.67 -7.43
N ASN A 171 -23.70 -9.50 -6.48
CA ASN A 171 -22.51 -9.25 -5.69
C ASN A 171 -21.19 -9.50 -6.48
N VAL A 172 -21.21 -10.23 -7.60
CA VAL A 172 -19.96 -10.62 -8.31
C VAL A 172 -19.29 -9.40 -8.94
N ALA A 173 -20.05 -8.56 -9.65
CA ALA A 173 -19.51 -7.36 -10.29
C ALA A 173 -19.00 -6.34 -9.27
N ILE A 174 -19.77 -6.12 -8.19
CA ILE A 174 -19.37 -5.23 -7.10
C ILE A 174 -18.12 -5.77 -6.40
N THR A 175 -18.06 -7.07 -6.13
CA THR A 175 -16.91 -7.70 -5.49
C THR A 175 -15.65 -7.59 -6.36
N ALA A 176 -15.76 -7.78 -7.67
CA ALA A 176 -14.64 -7.59 -8.60
C ALA A 176 -14.14 -6.14 -8.58
N LEU A 177 -15.05 -5.15 -8.63
CA LEU A 177 -14.71 -3.73 -8.57
C LEU A 177 -14.08 -3.36 -7.21
N VAL A 178 -14.64 -3.83 -6.10
CA VAL A 178 -14.10 -3.63 -4.75
C VAL A 178 -12.71 -4.25 -4.64
N THR A 179 -12.49 -5.44 -5.20
CA THR A 179 -11.19 -6.11 -5.18
C THR A 179 -10.15 -5.30 -5.97
N ALA A 180 -10.50 -4.83 -7.18
CA ALA A 180 -9.62 -3.99 -7.99
C ALA A 180 -9.29 -2.66 -7.29
N LEU A 181 -10.29 -1.99 -6.72
CA LEU A 181 -10.10 -0.75 -5.96
C LEU A 181 -9.28 -0.96 -4.68
N ARG A 182 -9.44 -2.10 -3.98
CA ARG A 182 -8.59 -2.44 -2.82
C ARG A 182 -7.15 -2.67 -3.23
N GLU A 183 -6.92 -3.36 -4.35
CA GLU A 183 -5.57 -3.56 -4.85
C GLU A 183 -4.91 -2.25 -5.25
N TRP A 184 -5.62 -1.39 -5.99
CA TRP A 184 -5.15 -0.05 -6.30
C TRP A 184 -4.86 0.75 -5.01
N PHE A 185 -5.79 0.76 -4.05
CA PHE A 185 -5.62 1.50 -2.80
C PHE A 185 -4.39 1.03 -2.01
N ARG A 186 -4.13 -0.29 -1.95
CA ARG A 186 -2.89 -0.81 -1.37
C ARG A 186 -1.63 -0.31 -2.05
N LYS A 187 -1.65 0.00 -3.35
CA LYS A 187 -0.51 0.62 -4.04
C LYS A 187 -0.40 2.11 -3.75
N SER A 188 -1.51 2.81 -3.61
CA SER A 188 -1.52 4.24 -3.30
C SER A 188 -1.03 4.55 -1.89
N GLU A 189 -1.12 3.59 -0.96
CA GLU A 189 -0.44 3.63 0.35
C GLU A 189 1.08 3.84 0.23
N LEU A 190 1.73 3.22 -0.76
CA LEU A 190 3.17 3.37 -0.98
C LEU A 190 3.51 4.78 -1.48
N SER A 191 2.65 5.38 -2.30
CA SER A 191 2.76 6.79 -2.71
C SER A 191 2.60 7.72 -1.50
N ALA A 192 1.63 7.43 -0.64
CA ALA A 192 1.36 8.22 0.55
C ALA A 192 2.47 8.08 1.61
N ASP A 193 3.10 6.91 1.76
CA ASP A 193 4.29 6.73 2.60
C ASP A 193 5.45 7.63 2.16
N ARG A 194 5.66 7.73 0.84
CA ARG A 194 6.67 8.63 0.26
C ARG A 194 6.35 10.09 0.54
N ALA A 195 5.09 10.50 0.41
CA ALA A 195 4.63 11.85 0.78
C ALA A 195 4.82 12.12 2.29
N GLY A 196 4.50 11.14 3.14
CA GLY A 196 4.74 11.18 4.58
C GLY A 196 6.21 11.40 4.91
N LEU A 197 7.12 10.71 4.22
CA LEU A 197 8.56 10.92 4.39
C LEU A 197 9.03 12.29 3.89
N LEU A 198 8.49 12.82 2.79
CA LEU A 198 8.82 14.18 2.32
C LEU A 198 8.39 15.26 3.32
N VAL A 199 7.27 15.06 4.00
CA VAL A 199 6.77 15.95 5.06
C VAL A 199 7.56 15.79 6.35
N GLY A 200 7.78 14.55 6.80
CA GLY A 200 8.50 14.27 8.05
C GLY A 200 9.99 14.59 7.96
N GLN A 201 10.62 14.26 6.83
CA GLN A 201 12.08 14.37 6.58
C GLN A 201 12.92 13.62 7.61
N ASP A 202 12.35 12.57 8.20
CA ASP A 202 12.99 11.66 9.13
C ASP A 202 12.61 10.23 8.76
N VAL A 203 13.56 9.54 8.12
CA VAL A 203 13.40 8.15 7.67
C VAL A 203 13.20 7.23 8.88
N THR A 204 13.96 7.45 9.96
CA THR A 204 13.90 6.63 11.17
C THR A 204 12.56 6.79 11.87
N ALA A 205 12.04 8.01 12.02
CA ALA A 205 10.73 8.25 12.60
C ALA A 205 9.60 7.63 11.75
N SER A 206 9.72 7.72 10.42
CA SER A 206 8.74 7.12 9.50
C SER A 206 8.70 5.59 9.63
N MET A 207 9.88 4.94 9.70
CA MET A 207 9.97 3.48 9.93
C MET A 207 9.51 3.09 11.35
N ARG A 208 9.86 3.88 12.36
CA ARG A 208 9.44 3.66 13.75
C ARG A 208 7.92 3.77 13.90
N GLY A 209 7.28 4.71 13.23
CA GLY A 209 5.82 4.83 13.17
C GLY A 209 5.15 3.57 12.59
N LEU A 210 5.64 3.07 11.45
CA LEU A 210 5.15 1.80 10.86
C LEU A 210 5.38 0.59 11.80
N MET A 211 6.52 0.56 12.49
CA MET A 211 6.83 -0.49 13.47
C MET A 211 5.88 -0.42 14.68
N LYS A 212 5.56 0.77 15.20
CA LYS A 212 4.59 0.96 16.28
C LYS A 212 3.17 0.58 15.88
N LEU A 213 2.77 0.82 14.62
CA LEU A 213 1.49 0.31 14.11
C LEU A 213 1.41 -1.22 14.13
N ALA A 214 2.55 -1.91 14.09
CA ALA A 214 2.62 -3.37 14.19
C ALA A 214 2.68 -3.88 15.63
N GLY A 215 3.50 -3.23 16.48
CA GLY A 215 3.91 -3.76 17.79
C GLY A 215 3.52 -2.91 19.01
N GLY A 216 2.87 -1.76 18.84
CA GLY A 216 2.52 -0.85 19.95
C GLY A 216 3.69 0.04 20.40
N ASN A 217 3.62 0.56 21.63
CA ASN A 217 4.55 1.57 22.16
C ASN A 217 5.61 0.98 23.12
N HIS A 218 6.26 -0.11 22.75
CA HIS A 218 7.33 -0.74 23.54
C HIS A 218 8.71 -0.48 22.93
N LEU A 219 9.04 0.79 22.64
CA LEU A 219 10.26 1.16 21.93
C LEU A 219 11.56 0.69 22.60
N HIS A 220 11.56 0.45 23.91
CA HIS A 220 12.72 -0.08 24.63
C HIS A 220 12.96 -1.57 24.36
N GLU A 221 11.99 -2.28 23.78
CA GLU A 221 12.06 -3.70 23.39
C GLU A 221 12.00 -3.90 21.86
N MET A 222 11.84 -2.81 21.09
CA MET A 222 11.66 -2.86 19.64
C MET A 222 12.82 -2.20 18.91
N ASN A 223 13.24 -2.79 17.79
CA ASN A 223 14.35 -2.30 16.99
C ASN A 223 13.96 -2.22 15.50
N VAL A 224 14.21 -1.06 14.89
CA VAL A 224 13.83 -0.80 13.49
C VAL A 224 14.62 -1.67 12.51
N ASP A 225 15.91 -1.91 12.76
CA ASP A 225 16.73 -2.76 11.90
C ASP A 225 16.24 -4.21 11.93
N ALA A 226 15.91 -4.74 13.12
CA ALA A 226 15.31 -6.06 13.27
C ALA A 226 13.93 -6.15 12.57
N PHE A 227 13.13 -5.08 12.61
CA PHE A 227 11.86 -5.01 11.89
C PHE A 227 12.04 -5.00 10.36
N LEU A 228 13.13 -4.42 9.87
CA LEU A 228 13.50 -4.45 8.45
C LEU A 228 14.06 -5.82 8.04
N GLU A 229 14.83 -6.48 8.90
CA GLU A 229 15.25 -7.88 8.70
C GLU A 229 14.04 -8.82 8.61
N GLN A 230 13.02 -8.59 9.43
CA GLN A 230 11.73 -9.30 9.35
C GLN A 230 11.03 -9.07 8.01
N ALA A 231 11.09 -7.86 7.45
CA ALA A 231 10.54 -7.58 6.12
C ALA A 231 11.31 -8.34 5.03
N ASP A 232 12.63 -8.41 5.16
CA ASP A 232 13.54 -9.13 4.28
C ASP A 232 13.30 -10.65 4.32
N GLU A 233 13.01 -11.20 5.51
CA GLU A 233 12.56 -12.58 5.69
C GLU A 233 11.20 -12.82 5.03
N TYR A 234 10.23 -11.93 5.24
CA TYR A 234 8.91 -12.04 4.62
C TYR A 234 8.98 -12.02 3.08
N GLU A 235 9.86 -11.20 2.50
CA GLU A 235 10.09 -11.14 1.05
C GLU A 235 10.74 -12.43 0.53
N LYS A 236 11.81 -12.90 1.19
CA LYS A 236 12.56 -14.12 0.82
C LYS A 236 11.76 -15.40 1.06
N GLY A 237 10.89 -15.38 2.07
CA GLY A 237 10.41 -16.57 2.75
C GLY A 237 9.57 -17.48 1.87
N GLY A 238 9.91 -18.77 1.94
CA GLY A 238 9.00 -19.87 1.64
C GLY A 238 9.12 -20.52 0.27
N ASP A 239 8.17 -21.39 -0.02
CA ASP A 239 7.95 -21.98 -1.34
C ASP A 239 6.80 -21.25 -2.08
N LEU A 240 6.37 -21.80 -3.23
CA LEU A 240 5.26 -21.25 -4.00
C LEU A 240 3.95 -21.22 -3.20
N ARG A 241 3.73 -22.16 -2.26
CA ARG A 241 2.55 -22.19 -1.40
C ARG A 241 2.59 -21.01 -0.44
N ASP A 242 3.73 -20.71 0.15
CA ASP A 242 3.88 -19.54 1.03
C ASP A 242 3.59 -18.25 0.26
N SER A 243 4.04 -18.16 -0.98
CA SER A 243 3.78 -17.02 -1.86
C SER A 243 2.27 -16.86 -2.15
N VAL A 244 1.54 -17.96 -2.36
CA VAL A 244 0.06 -17.95 -2.46
C VAL A 244 -0.58 -17.54 -1.14
N LEU A 245 -0.08 -18.02 0.00
CA LEU A 245 -0.58 -17.63 1.32
C LEU A 245 -0.37 -16.14 1.59
N LYS A 246 0.75 -15.55 1.17
CA LYS A 246 0.99 -14.09 1.24
C LYS A 246 -0.09 -13.32 0.49
N ILE A 247 -0.45 -13.76 -0.73
CA ILE A 247 -1.54 -13.16 -1.52
C ILE A 247 -2.87 -13.28 -0.76
N LEU A 248 -3.23 -14.48 -0.30
CA LEU A 248 -4.48 -14.71 0.42
C LEU A 248 -4.58 -13.87 1.71
N ASN A 249 -3.48 -13.71 2.44
CA ASN A 249 -3.40 -12.88 3.64
C ASN A 249 -3.48 -11.38 3.34
N MET A 250 -3.08 -10.95 2.14
CA MET A 250 -3.16 -9.56 1.69
C MET A 250 -4.57 -9.17 1.22
N LEU A 251 -5.30 -10.08 0.56
CA LEU A 251 -6.62 -9.82 -0.03
C LEU A 251 -7.62 -9.09 0.90
N PRO A 252 -7.83 -9.51 2.17
CA PRO A 252 -8.80 -8.86 3.04
C PRO A 252 -8.34 -7.49 3.59
N ARG A 253 -7.06 -7.14 3.44
CA ARG A 253 -6.49 -5.93 4.06
C ARG A 253 -6.66 -4.69 3.19
N THR A 254 -6.89 -3.56 3.85
CA THR A 254 -6.96 -2.23 3.23
C THR A 254 -5.58 -1.64 2.97
N HIS A 255 -4.59 -1.96 3.80
CA HIS A 255 -3.22 -1.47 3.68
C HIS A 255 -2.26 -2.66 3.46
N PRO A 256 -1.12 -2.45 2.77
CA PRO A 256 -0.03 -3.42 2.79
C PRO A 256 0.47 -3.65 4.23
N PHE A 257 1.15 -4.77 4.45
CA PHE A 257 1.77 -5.06 5.75
C PHE A 257 2.80 -3.99 6.11
N THR A 258 2.84 -3.61 7.39
CA THR A 258 3.71 -2.55 7.91
C THR A 258 5.20 -2.84 7.67
N THR A 259 5.63 -4.10 7.77
CA THR A 259 6.99 -4.54 7.43
C THR A 259 7.33 -4.28 5.97
N VAL A 260 6.42 -4.62 5.05
CA VAL A 260 6.57 -4.39 3.61
C VAL A 260 6.64 -2.89 3.30
N ARG A 261 5.77 -2.09 3.91
CA ARG A 261 5.80 -0.61 3.78
C ARG A 261 7.12 -0.03 4.25
N ALA A 262 7.64 -0.50 5.40
CA ALA A 262 8.90 -0.02 5.95
C ALA A 262 10.09 -0.33 5.03
N ALA A 263 10.14 -1.54 4.48
CA ALA A 263 11.17 -1.93 3.52
C ALA A 263 11.10 -1.12 2.22
N GLU A 264 9.91 -0.93 1.64
CA GLU A 264 9.73 -0.12 0.43
C GLU A 264 10.08 1.35 0.67
N LEU A 265 9.71 1.91 1.82
CA LEU A 265 10.03 3.29 2.17
C LEU A 265 11.54 3.48 2.37
N LYS A 266 12.23 2.54 3.03
CA LYS A 266 13.68 2.54 3.16
C LYS A 266 14.38 2.44 1.81
N LYS A 267 13.93 1.53 0.95
CA LYS A 267 14.47 1.39 -0.42
C LYS A 267 14.31 2.69 -1.21
N TRP A 268 13.19 3.38 -1.06
CA TRP A 268 12.97 4.66 -1.73
C TRP A 268 13.83 5.79 -1.17
N SER A 269 14.01 5.88 0.16
CA SER A 269 14.85 6.93 0.77
C SER A 269 16.33 6.83 0.38
N GLU A 270 16.79 5.63 0.04
CA GLU A 270 18.14 5.37 -0.47
C GLU A 270 18.26 5.56 -2.01
N SER A 271 17.14 5.82 -2.70
CA SER A 271 17.11 5.95 -4.15
C SER A 271 17.56 7.33 -4.64
N ARG A 272 18.03 7.39 -5.90
CA ARG A 272 18.32 8.67 -6.56
C ARG A 272 17.08 9.55 -6.75
N ASP A 273 15.89 8.96 -6.88
CA ASP A 273 14.66 9.71 -7.08
C ASP A 273 14.32 10.53 -5.84
N TYR A 274 14.44 9.93 -4.65
CA TYR A 274 14.27 10.65 -3.39
C TYR A 274 15.29 11.79 -3.26
N GLN A 275 16.58 11.52 -3.51
CA GLN A 275 17.63 12.54 -3.43
C GLN A 275 17.36 13.70 -4.41
N ARG A 276 16.94 13.41 -5.65
CA ARG A 276 16.57 14.44 -6.63
C ARG A 276 15.44 15.33 -6.15
N ILE A 277 14.39 14.76 -5.55
CA ILE A 277 13.28 15.54 -4.98
C ILE A 277 13.81 16.44 -3.86
N MET A 278 14.61 15.87 -2.95
CA MET A 278 15.25 16.61 -1.87
C MET A 278 16.17 17.72 -2.40
N ASP A 279 16.83 17.55 -3.53
CA ASP A 279 17.65 18.60 -4.17
C ASP A 279 16.83 19.69 -4.88
N GLY A 280 15.51 19.51 -5.01
CA GLY A 280 14.61 20.45 -5.67
C GLY A 280 14.29 20.10 -7.13
N HIS A 281 14.70 18.92 -7.58
CA HIS A 281 14.49 18.41 -8.93
C HIS A 281 13.30 17.43 -8.98
N TYR A 282 12.09 17.96 -9.02
CA TYR A 282 10.85 17.18 -9.03
C TYR A 282 9.84 17.74 -10.05
N PRO A 283 8.93 16.91 -10.59
CA PRO A 283 7.82 17.35 -11.45
C PRO A 283 6.93 18.38 -10.75
N ARG A 284 6.58 19.45 -11.46
CA ARG A 284 5.69 20.49 -10.96
C ARG A 284 4.27 20.35 -11.52
N ARG A 285 3.27 20.78 -10.75
CA ARG A 285 1.84 20.70 -11.16
C ARG A 285 1.55 21.48 -12.44
N GLU A 286 2.29 22.56 -12.71
CA GLU A 286 2.17 23.32 -13.95
C GLU A 286 2.53 22.51 -15.20
N GLU A 287 3.40 21.49 -15.04
CA GLU A 287 3.88 20.60 -16.11
C GLU A 287 2.97 19.36 -16.29
N ASP A 288 1.92 19.20 -15.48
CA ASP A 288 1.07 18.00 -15.53
C ASP A 288 0.26 17.89 -16.81
N LYS A 289 -0.04 19.02 -17.47
CA LYS A 289 -0.76 19.04 -18.76
C LYS A 289 0.07 18.48 -19.92
N ASP A 290 1.39 18.57 -19.80
CA ASP A 290 2.35 18.13 -20.82
C ASP A 290 2.80 16.67 -20.57
N ALA A 291 2.26 16.03 -19.54
CA ALA A 291 2.60 14.66 -19.17
C ALA A 291 2.10 13.64 -20.20
N SER A 292 3.04 12.89 -20.78
CA SER A 292 2.74 11.80 -21.71
C SER A 292 2.26 10.55 -20.97
N VAL A 293 1.03 10.11 -21.29
CA VAL A 293 0.47 8.83 -20.81
C VAL A 293 1.35 7.65 -21.26
N THR A 294 1.92 7.72 -22.45
CA THR A 294 2.79 6.66 -23.00
C THR A 294 4.09 6.53 -22.21
N ASP A 295 4.70 7.65 -21.81
CA ASP A 295 5.94 7.64 -21.03
C ASP A 295 5.67 7.10 -19.62
N SER A 296 4.54 7.49 -19.02
CA SER A 296 4.06 6.89 -17.77
C SER A 296 3.92 5.36 -17.89
N PHE A 297 3.37 4.84 -18.98
CA PHE A 297 3.27 3.39 -19.19
C PHE A 297 4.64 2.73 -19.31
N ARG A 298 5.59 3.36 -19.98
CA ARG A 298 6.95 2.83 -20.14
C ARG A 298 7.69 2.78 -18.79
N GLU A 299 7.60 3.83 -17.99
CA GLU A 299 8.17 3.88 -16.62
C GLU A 299 7.57 2.78 -15.73
N SER A 300 6.25 2.63 -15.74
CA SER A 300 5.52 1.58 -15.06
C SER A 300 5.97 0.17 -15.47
N ALA A 301 6.12 -0.07 -16.77
CA ALA A 301 6.56 -1.35 -17.30
C ALA A 301 8.02 -1.65 -16.89
N ALA A 302 8.90 -0.65 -16.95
CA ALA A 302 10.28 -0.77 -16.50
C ALA A 302 10.36 -1.09 -15.00
N HIS A 303 9.55 -0.43 -14.17
CA HIS A 303 9.46 -0.73 -12.74
C HIS A 303 8.97 -2.15 -12.47
N TYR A 304 7.96 -2.63 -13.21
CA TYR A 304 7.47 -4.00 -13.04
C TYR A 304 8.53 -5.02 -13.48
N ALA A 305 9.19 -4.80 -14.62
CA ALA A 305 10.28 -5.65 -15.08
C ALA A 305 11.43 -5.70 -14.07
N ASP A 306 11.80 -4.56 -13.47
CA ASP A 306 12.80 -4.50 -12.41
C ASP A 306 12.32 -5.23 -11.15
N SER A 307 11.07 -5.02 -10.74
CA SER A 307 10.47 -5.72 -9.59
C SER A 307 10.52 -7.24 -9.76
N VAL A 308 10.16 -7.77 -10.94
CA VAL A 308 10.26 -9.20 -11.24
C VAL A 308 11.71 -9.67 -11.19
N ARG A 309 12.63 -8.90 -11.78
CA ARG A 309 14.06 -9.25 -11.82
C ARG A 309 14.72 -9.26 -10.44
N THR A 310 14.38 -8.32 -9.57
CA THR A 310 15.00 -8.15 -8.25
C THR A 310 14.26 -8.88 -7.13
N SER A 311 13.03 -9.35 -7.39
CA SER A 311 12.21 -10.00 -6.37
C SER A 311 12.85 -11.28 -5.87
N LYS A 312 12.87 -11.43 -4.55
CA LYS A 312 13.36 -12.64 -3.88
C LYS A 312 12.27 -13.72 -3.76
N ASP A 313 11.00 -13.36 -4.02
CA ASP A 313 9.83 -14.21 -3.81
C ASP A 313 9.72 -15.34 -4.89
N PRO A 314 9.43 -16.59 -4.49
CA PRO A 314 9.36 -17.73 -5.41
C PRO A 314 8.39 -17.59 -6.59
N LEU A 315 7.23 -16.92 -6.41
CA LEU A 315 6.27 -16.73 -7.51
C LEU A 315 6.83 -15.80 -8.58
N PHE A 316 7.49 -14.72 -8.18
CA PHE A 316 8.08 -13.77 -9.12
C PHE A 316 9.30 -14.36 -9.82
N LYS A 317 10.10 -15.18 -9.13
CA LYS A 317 11.18 -15.96 -9.75
C LYS A 317 10.64 -16.90 -10.83
N LEU A 318 9.57 -17.65 -10.55
CA LEU A 318 8.92 -18.52 -11.53
C LEU A 318 8.43 -17.74 -12.77
N VAL A 319 7.83 -16.56 -12.56
CA VAL A 319 7.40 -15.70 -13.68
C VAL A 319 8.61 -15.21 -14.48
N GLY A 320 9.69 -14.79 -13.82
CA GLY A 320 10.95 -14.41 -14.45
C GLY A 320 11.57 -15.55 -15.27
N ASP A 321 11.60 -16.77 -14.72
CA ASP A 321 12.15 -17.97 -15.37
C ASP A 321 11.34 -18.36 -16.63
N ILE A 322 10.01 -18.23 -16.57
CA ILE A 322 9.12 -18.50 -17.71
C ILE A 322 9.30 -17.43 -18.80
N ALA A 323 9.35 -16.16 -18.42
CA ALA A 323 9.51 -15.04 -19.35
C ALA A 323 10.93 -14.97 -19.97
N GLY A 324 11.95 -15.41 -19.24
CA GLY A 324 13.36 -15.44 -19.65
C GLY A 324 13.76 -16.57 -20.60
N GLY A 325 12.84 -17.49 -20.91
CA GLY A 325 13.04 -18.51 -21.93
C GLY A 325 13.29 -19.92 -21.39
N ALA A 326 12.22 -20.63 -21.04
CA ALA A 326 12.25 -22.07 -20.87
C ALA A 326 11.18 -22.74 -21.74
N ALA A 327 11.49 -22.93 -23.03
CA ALA A 327 10.77 -23.84 -23.93
C ALA A 327 10.87 -25.32 -23.51
N ASP A 328 11.58 -25.64 -22.42
CA ASP A 328 11.82 -27.02 -21.96
C ASP A 328 11.32 -27.32 -20.52
N MET A 329 10.52 -26.43 -19.91
CA MET A 329 9.99 -26.64 -18.55
C MET A 329 8.51 -27.06 -18.47
N GLY A 330 7.88 -27.43 -19.60
CA GLY A 330 6.52 -27.98 -19.60
C GLY A 330 6.41 -29.35 -18.90
N GLY A 331 7.49 -30.13 -18.84
CA GLY A 331 7.50 -31.48 -18.25
C GLY A 331 7.57 -31.51 -16.71
N LYS A 332 8.32 -30.59 -16.10
CA LYS A 332 8.61 -30.63 -14.64
C LYS A 332 7.51 -30.00 -13.77
N LEU A 333 6.71 -29.10 -14.32
CA LEU A 333 5.54 -28.52 -13.64
C LEU A 333 4.40 -29.53 -13.50
N ARG A 334 4.25 -30.46 -14.45
CA ARG A 334 3.22 -31.51 -14.39
C ARG A 334 3.52 -32.53 -13.29
N ASP A 335 4.75 -33.01 -13.18
CA ASP A 335 5.14 -34.03 -12.20
C ASP A 335 5.09 -33.55 -10.74
N LYS A 336 5.13 -32.24 -10.49
CA LYS A 336 4.94 -31.67 -9.14
C LYS A 336 3.49 -31.33 -8.79
N PHE A 337 2.61 -31.14 -9.79
CA PHE A 337 1.18 -30.85 -9.57
C PHE A 337 0.30 -32.10 -9.62
N THR A 338 0.67 -33.13 -10.38
CA THR A 338 -0.03 -34.41 -10.40
C THR A 338 0.71 -35.41 -9.52
N GLY A 339 0.51 -35.30 -8.21
CA GLY A 339 0.93 -36.35 -7.28
C GLY A 339 0.34 -37.71 -7.71
N ALA A 340 1.22 -38.70 -7.86
CA ALA A 340 0.99 -40.14 -7.87
C ALA A 340 -0.45 -40.62 -8.14
N GLY A 341 -0.72 -41.09 -9.36
CA GLY A 341 -1.99 -41.75 -9.69
C GLY A 341 -1.92 -42.65 -10.92
N GLY A 342 -1.72 -43.95 -10.69
CA GLY A 342 -1.96 -45.08 -11.62
C GLY A 342 -0.88 -45.29 -12.70
N GLY A 343 -0.35 -46.47 -13.00
CA GLY A 343 -0.78 -47.84 -12.70
C GLY A 343 -0.79 -48.68 -14.00
N SER A 344 -0.09 -49.82 -13.95
CA SER A 344 -0.15 -50.99 -14.85
C SER A 344 0.74 -51.07 -16.09
N GLY A 345 1.43 -52.22 -16.17
CA GLY A 345 2.18 -52.73 -17.31
C GLY A 345 2.64 -54.16 -17.01
N ALA A 346 1.70 -55.11 -17.07
CA ALA A 346 1.96 -56.52 -16.89
C ALA A 346 2.60 -57.16 -18.14
N GLY A 347 3.50 -58.13 -17.93
CA GLY A 347 3.67 -59.29 -18.80
C GLY A 347 4.83 -59.24 -19.81
N THR A 348 5.88 -59.99 -19.56
CA THR A 348 6.46 -61.00 -20.47
C THR A 348 7.55 -61.79 -19.75
N GLY A 349 7.41 -63.13 -19.74
CA GLY A 349 8.40 -64.06 -19.18
C GLY A 349 9.63 -64.21 -20.07
N PRO A 350 10.60 -65.05 -19.65
CA PRO A 350 10.64 -66.37 -20.28
C PRO A 350 11.02 -67.53 -19.35
N ALA A 351 10.65 -68.73 -19.78
CA ALA A 351 10.99 -70.00 -19.17
C ALA A 351 12.36 -70.53 -19.66
N GLY A 352 13.17 -70.99 -18.71
CA GLY A 352 13.89 -72.28 -18.71
C GLY A 352 15.09 -72.49 -19.65
N LYS A 353 16.29 -72.69 -19.07
CA LYS A 353 16.96 -74.01 -18.93
C LYS A 353 18.40 -73.88 -18.37
N GLY A 354 18.72 -74.78 -17.43
CA GLY A 354 20.00 -75.51 -17.43
C GLY A 354 20.95 -75.27 -16.25
N GLY A 355 21.19 -76.33 -15.46
CA GLY A 355 22.48 -76.54 -14.77
C GLY A 355 22.41 -76.95 -13.29
N ALA A 356 22.29 -78.27 -13.02
CA ALA A 356 22.86 -78.88 -11.82
C ALA A 356 24.41 -78.72 -11.87
N THR A 357 25.17 -78.61 -10.79
CA THR A 357 25.61 -79.62 -9.79
C THR A 357 26.61 -78.88 -8.86
N GLU A 358 26.62 -79.03 -7.53
CA GLU A 358 27.58 -79.82 -6.74
C GLU A 358 27.28 -79.57 -5.24
N GLN A 359 27.01 -80.61 -4.44
CA GLN A 359 27.90 -81.26 -3.44
C GLN A 359 28.20 -80.44 -2.17
N GLY A 360 27.80 -80.99 -1.03
CA GLY A 360 28.09 -80.52 0.32
C GLY A 360 27.01 -80.92 1.32
#